data_AF-A0A3C7VWS0-F1
#
_entry.id   AF-A0A3C7VWS0-F1
#
_cell.length_a   1.000
_cell.length_b   1.000
_cell.length_c   1.000
_cell.angle_alpha   90.00
_cell.angle_beta   90.00
_cell.angle_gamma   90.00
#
_symmetry.space_group_name_H-M   'P 1'
#
loop_
_entity.id
_entity.type
_entity.pdbx_description
1 polymer ?
#
loop_
_entity_poly.entity_id
_entity_poly.type
_entity_poly.pdbx_seq_one_letter_code
_entity_poly.pdbx_strand_id
1 'polypeptide(L)'
;MPLKHLLAACLLPLAIAACSDSNNGDIPPTPEPPEPEPEPTLSAEIRRTEYGIPHIKADDWESLGYGFGYAYAQDNFCVTMREIVFASGRSAALMGEDMGSVDSDFLFTYLNGDREAFQAEFIDALPQFARDLAAGFTAGMNRYLDETGVDNLPEGDLGCRGADWVYAFDVVDYFYYLRREALRGSSDQGLFRNALLSVTGPDGVAPDASPEDLEGAREAIGAAAAELRDIDRGSNGLALGSDATVDGSGMLLGNPHQPWFGAGAWYQAHLTLPGEYDVAGAALHGFPFIGIGFNKDVAWTHTVSFANRFTLYELTLNPDDPLQYDYDGSWEDIVPVPVEIEVGLADGTLETRSFTFYETRYGPVVNLASVSPLLGGWPLPGGRLLAFKDANLDTGVRGIEQWVEKGKATDLDGYIAAL
;
A
#
# COMPACT_ATOMS: atom_id res chain seq x y z
N MET A 1 -36.17 96.00 20.90
CA MET A 1 -36.27 96.28 19.45
C MET A 1 -36.94 95.08 18.78
N PRO A 2 -37.78 95.31 17.75
CA PRO A 2 -39.01 94.53 17.52
C PRO A 2 -38.95 93.59 16.31
N LEU A 3 -39.80 92.55 16.29
CA LEU A 3 -40.63 92.05 15.16
C LEU A 3 -41.33 90.74 15.66
N LYS A 4 -42.65 90.56 15.83
CA LYS A 4 -43.84 90.71 14.93
C LYS A 4 -43.62 89.94 13.60
N HIS A 5 -44.41 88.93 13.17
CA HIS A 5 -45.85 88.65 13.32
C HIS A 5 -46.24 87.20 12.89
N LEU A 6 -47.25 86.63 13.60
CA LEU A 6 -48.49 85.89 13.20
C LEU A 6 -48.46 84.80 12.08
N LEU A 7 -49.26 83.72 12.03
CA LEU A 7 -50.61 83.32 12.52
C LEU A 7 -50.63 81.76 12.62
N ALA A 8 -51.11 81.14 13.72
CA ALA A 8 -52.50 80.77 14.07
C ALA A 8 -53.03 79.44 13.47
N ALA A 9 -53.29 78.46 14.34
CA ALA A 9 -54.53 77.66 14.37
C ALA A 9 -54.57 76.74 15.62
N CYS A 10 -55.52 77.05 16.52
CA CYS A 10 -56.42 76.16 17.29
C CYS A 10 -56.17 74.63 17.24
N LEU A 11 -56.29 73.81 18.29
CA LEU A 11 -57.13 73.82 19.50
C LEU A 11 -56.55 72.85 20.56
N LEU A 12 -56.94 73.08 21.82
CA LEU A 12 -56.46 72.54 23.09
C LEU A 12 -57.13 71.18 23.48
N PRO A 13 -56.85 70.60 24.67
CA PRO A 13 -56.16 69.33 24.93
C PRO A 13 -57.12 68.19 25.34
N LEU A 14 -56.64 66.99 25.70
CA LEU A 14 -57.16 66.28 26.89
C LEU A 14 -56.36 65.01 27.26
N ALA A 15 -56.07 64.93 28.56
CA ALA A 15 -56.05 63.75 29.43
C ALA A 15 -55.06 62.60 29.17
N ILE A 16 -54.03 62.61 30.02
CA ILE A 16 -53.28 61.47 30.54
C ILE A 16 -54.22 60.58 31.37
N ALA A 17 -54.25 59.27 31.13
CA ALA A 17 -54.23 58.24 32.19
C ALA A 17 -54.23 56.80 31.64
N ALA A 18 -53.15 56.10 32.00
CA ALA A 18 -53.04 54.71 32.46
C ALA A 18 -53.38 53.53 31.52
N CYS A 19 -52.34 52.70 31.36
CA CYS A 19 -52.25 51.43 30.65
C CYS A 19 -53.11 50.30 31.25
N SER A 20 -53.56 49.40 30.38
CA SER A 20 -53.66 47.96 30.66
C SER A 20 -53.36 47.21 29.37
N ASP A 21 -52.51 46.20 29.47
CA ASP A 21 -51.76 45.54 28.41
C ASP A 21 -52.60 44.90 27.30
N SER A 22 -52.17 45.10 26.06
CA SER A 22 -52.51 44.29 24.89
C SER A 22 -51.34 44.36 23.92
N ASN A 23 -50.23 43.72 24.29
CA ASN A 23 -49.07 43.59 23.41
C ASN A 23 -49.31 42.40 22.49
N ASN A 24 -49.89 42.68 21.32
CA ASN A 24 -49.98 41.72 20.23
C ASN A 24 -48.61 41.69 19.53
N GLY A 25 -47.68 40.96 20.14
CA GLY A 25 -46.36 40.69 19.56
C GLY A 25 -46.41 39.36 18.82
N ASP A 26 -46.29 39.40 17.50
CA ASP A 26 -46.00 38.23 16.69
C ASP A 26 -44.68 37.63 17.17
N ILE A 27 -44.77 36.50 17.88
CA ILE A 27 -43.62 35.69 18.27
C ILE A 27 -43.13 34.99 16.99
N PRO A 28 -41.88 35.21 16.54
CA PRO A 28 -41.33 34.45 15.43
C PRO A 28 -41.38 32.95 15.78
N PRO A 29 -41.70 32.06 14.83
CA PRO A 29 -41.69 30.63 15.10
C PRO A 29 -40.31 30.24 15.66
N THR A 30 -40.33 29.48 16.75
CA THR A 30 -39.13 28.91 17.36
C THR A 30 -38.34 28.20 16.26
N PRO A 31 -37.03 28.46 16.10
CA PRO A 31 -36.23 27.73 15.13
C PRO A 31 -36.37 26.23 15.42
N GLU A 32 -36.68 25.44 14.39
CA GLU A 32 -36.65 24.00 14.51
C GLU A 32 -35.25 23.58 15.00
N PRO A 33 -35.15 22.63 15.96
CA PRO A 33 -33.87 22.06 16.32
C PRO A 33 -33.16 21.63 15.04
N PRO A 34 -31.85 21.89 14.89
CA PRO A 34 -31.10 21.37 13.75
C PRO A 34 -31.35 19.86 13.68
N GLU A 35 -31.56 19.35 12.46
CA GLU A 35 -31.65 17.91 12.24
C GLU A 35 -30.45 17.25 12.95
N PRO A 36 -30.67 16.18 13.73
CA PRO A 36 -29.56 15.47 14.36
C PRO A 36 -28.58 15.10 13.26
N GLU A 37 -27.30 15.41 13.48
CA GLU A 37 -26.25 15.03 12.56
C GLU A 37 -26.41 13.53 12.25
N PRO A 38 -26.34 13.12 10.97
CA PRO A 38 -26.49 11.72 10.62
C PRO A 38 -25.51 10.91 11.44
N GLU A 39 -26.00 9.82 12.06
CA GLU A 39 -25.10 8.99 12.85
C GLU A 39 -23.95 8.51 11.95
N PRO A 40 -22.70 8.65 12.42
CA PRO A 40 -21.55 8.22 11.64
C PRO A 40 -21.68 6.71 11.38
N THR A 41 -21.57 6.31 10.12
CA THR A 41 -21.70 4.91 9.70
C THR A 41 -20.53 4.04 10.17
N LEU A 42 -19.40 4.65 10.55
CA LEU A 42 -18.20 4.00 11.08
C LEU A 42 -17.82 4.61 12.43
N SER A 43 -17.50 3.78 13.42
CA SER A 43 -17.23 4.24 14.79
C SER A 43 -16.18 3.39 15.49
N ALA A 44 -15.13 4.03 16.01
CA ALA A 44 -14.09 3.37 16.79
C ALA A 44 -13.63 4.24 17.97
N GLU A 45 -13.36 3.59 19.10
CA GLU A 45 -12.71 4.19 20.26
C GLU A 45 -11.19 4.06 20.10
N ILE A 46 -10.48 5.19 20.06
CA ILE A 46 -9.01 5.22 20.05
C ILE A 46 -8.51 5.70 21.42
N ARG A 47 -7.86 4.81 22.16
CA ARG A 47 -7.21 5.13 23.44
C ARG A 47 -5.70 5.07 23.27
N ARG A 48 -5.00 6.19 23.46
CA ARG A 48 -3.53 6.20 23.49
C ARG A 48 -3.01 6.00 24.90
N THR A 49 -2.01 5.13 25.05
CA THR A 49 -1.34 4.88 26.33
C THR A 49 0.07 5.50 26.36
N GLU A 50 0.91 5.12 27.33
CA GLU A 50 2.31 5.56 27.38
C GLU A 50 3.00 5.31 26.03
N TYR A 51 3.88 6.22 25.62
CA TYR A 51 4.53 6.22 24.29
C TYR A 51 3.58 6.48 23.11
N GLY A 52 2.31 6.78 23.35
CA GLY A 52 1.35 7.15 22.30
C GLY A 52 0.73 5.96 21.56
N ILE A 53 0.96 4.73 22.03
CA ILE A 53 0.48 3.49 21.39
C ILE A 53 -1.05 3.51 21.35
N PRO A 54 -1.69 3.43 20.16
CA PRO A 54 -3.13 3.40 20.06
C PRO A 54 -3.68 2.00 20.35
N HIS A 55 -4.72 1.97 21.18
CA HIS A 55 -5.62 0.85 21.38
C HIS A 55 -6.94 1.21 20.70
N ILE A 56 -7.23 0.54 19.59
CA ILE A 56 -8.41 0.76 18.76
C ILE A 56 -9.43 -0.32 19.08
N LYS A 57 -10.63 0.10 19.44
CA LYS A 57 -11.77 -0.76 19.69
C LYS A 57 -12.94 -0.37 18.80
N ALA A 58 -13.56 -1.35 18.15
CA ALA A 58 -14.74 -1.16 17.31
C ALA A 58 -15.69 -2.37 17.42
N ASP A 59 -16.88 -2.25 16.84
CA ASP A 59 -17.93 -3.29 16.88
C ASP A 59 -18.05 -4.09 15.55
N ASP A 60 -17.32 -3.68 14.52
CA ASP A 60 -17.23 -4.37 13.22
C ASP A 60 -15.83 -4.16 12.57
N TRP A 61 -15.50 -4.95 11.55
CA TRP A 61 -14.19 -4.93 10.89
C TRP A 61 -13.91 -3.63 10.13
N GLU A 62 -14.93 -3.01 9.51
CA GLU A 62 -14.76 -1.76 8.76
C GLU A 62 -14.48 -0.60 9.73
N SER A 63 -15.24 -0.51 10.82
CA SER A 63 -15.00 0.43 11.91
C SER A 63 -13.64 0.21 12.59
N LEU A 64 -13.20 -1.05 12.76
CA LEU A 64 -11.87 -1.36 13.32
C LEU A 64 -10.76 -0.85 12.42
N GLY A 65 -10.88 -1.12 11.11
CA GLY A 65 -9.98 -0.58 10.09
C GLY A 65 -9.98 0.94 10.10
N TYR A 66 -11.15 1.56 10.17
CA TYR A 66 -11.34 3.01 10.22
C TYR A 66 -10.61 3.67 11.39
N GLY A 67 -10.82 3.16 12.60
CA GLY A 67 -10.10 3.65 13.77
C GLY A 67 -8.59 3.47 13.65
N PHE A 68 -8.14 2.34 13.11
CA PHE A 68 -6.71 2.07 12.96
C PHE A 68 -6.05 2.95 11.90
N GLY A 69 -6.67 3.08 10.73
CA GLY A 69 -6.20 3.96 9.65
C GLY A 69 -6.13 5.42 10.08
N TYR A 70 -7.12 5.90 10.83
CA TYR A 70 -7.12 7.25 11.38
C TYR A 70 -6.01 7.45 12.42
N ALA A 71 -5.88 6.54 13.40
CA ALA A 71 -4.83 6.62 14.42
C ALA A 71 -3.42 6.56 13.80
N TYR A 72 -3.23 5.68 12.81
CA TYR A 72 -1.97 5.56 12.07
C TYR A 72 -1.67 6.82 11.26
N ALA A 73 -2.65 7.37 10.55
CA ALA A 73 -2.49 8.57 9.73
C ALA A 73 -2.06 9.79 10.55
N GLN A 74 -2.60 9.96 11.76
CA GLN A 74 -2.18 11.01 12.69
C GLN A 74 -0.66 11.01 12.95
N ASP A 75 -0.04 9.84 12.91
CA ASP A 75 1.37 9.68 13.20
C ASP A 75 2.24 9.60 11.93
N ASN A 76 1.73 9.00 10.84
CA ASN A 76 2.55 8.51 9.73
C ASN A 76 1.93 8.65 8.32
N PHE A 77 0.89 9.48 8.13
CA PHE A 77 0.14 9.58 6.86
C PHE A 77 1.05 9.68 5.62
N CYS A 78 2.00 10.63 5.61
CA CYS A 78 2.84 10.91 4.45
C CYS A 78 3.73 9.73 4.03
N VAL A 79 4.13 8.87 4.97
CA VAL A 79 4.95 7.69 4.69
C VAL A 79 4.17 6.73 3.78
N THR A 80 2.94 6.39 4.16
CA THR A 80 2.11 5.45 3.38
C THR A 80 1.54 6.10 2.13
N MET A 81 1.14 7.38 2.20
CA MET A 81 0.64 8.09 1.02
C MET A 81 1.68 8.07 -0.12
N ARG A 82 2.96 8.29 0.20
CA ARG A 82 4.03 8.20 -0.81
C ARG A 82 4.11 6.82 -1.44
N GLU A 83 4.07 5.75 -0.65
CA GLU A 83 4.13 4.39 -1.21
C GLU A 83 2.89 4.01 -2.01
N ILE A 84 1.70 4.54 -1.67
CA ILE A 84 0.47 4.42 -2.47
C ILE A 84 0.66 5.06 -3.85
N VAL A 85 1.28 6.25 -3.91
CA VAL A 85 1.57 6.89 -5.21
C VAL A 85 2.47 6.00 -6.08
N PHE A 86 3.57 5.49 -5.53
CA PHE A 86 4.47 4.58 -6.24
C PHE A 86 3.78 3.28 -6.66
N ALA A 87 2.96 2.70 -5.79
CA ALA A 87 2.24 1.47 -6.09
C ALA A 87 1.16 1.65 -7.17
N SER A 88 0.62 2.87 -7.31
CA SER A 88 -0.39 3.19 -8.33
C SER A 88 0.17 3.27 -9.75
N GLY A 89 1.50 3.30 -9.91
CA GLY A 89 2.15 3.49 -11.20
C GLY A 89 2.07 4.92 -11.75
N ARG A 90 1.89 5.91 -10.87
CA ARG A 90 1.69 7.34 -11.25
C ARG A 90 2.67 8.27 -10.54
N SER A 91 3.77 7.75 -10.01
CA SER A 91 4.74 8.57 -9.28
C SER A 91 5.42 9.61 -10.15
N ALA A 92 5.80 9.29 -11.38
CA ALA A 92 6.36 10.21 -12.35
C ALA A 92 5.34 11.26 -12.81
N ALA A 93 4.07 10.88 -12.98
CA ALA A 93 3.00 11.82 -13.32
C ALA A 93 2.75 12.85 -12.21
N LEU A 94 2.72 12.40 -10.95
CA LEU A 94 2.31 13.22 -9.81
C LEU A 94 3.48 13.96 -9.14
N MET A 95 4.68 13.38 -9.16
CA MET A 95 5.85 13.87 -8.44
C MET A 95 6.98 14.35 -9.38
N GLY A 96 6.83 14.15 -10.70
CA GLY A 96 7.91 14.34 -11.67
C GLY A 96 9.03 13.30 -11.55
N GLU A 97 10.02 13.36 -12.42
CA GLU A 97 11.14 12.39 -12.43
C GLU A 97 12.12 12.58 -11.25
N ASP A 98 12.14 13.77 -10.63
CA ASP A 98 13.04 14.07 -9.51
C ASP A 98 12.66 13.33 -8.22
N MET A 99 11.35 13.13 -8.00
CA MET A 99 10.81 12.48 -6.79
C MET A 99 10.09 11.15 -7.08
N GLY A 100 9.55 10.98 -8.30
CA GLY A 100 8.90 9.76 -8.75
C GLY A 100 9.87 8.77 -9.40
N SER A 101 9.34 7.76 -10.09
CA SER A 101 10.14 6.76 -10.81
C SER A 101 9.40 6.22 -12.02
N VAL A 102 9.89 6.56 -13.21
CA VAL A 102 9.41 6.02 -14.50
C VAL A 102 9.47 4.49 -14.54
N ASP A 103 10.57 3.92 -14.05
CA ASP A 103 10.80 2.48 -13.95
C ASP A 103 9.77 1.79 -13.05
N SER A 104 9.55 2.34 -11.85
CA SER A 104 8.52 1.84 -10.94
C SER A 104 7.13 1.95 -11.56
N ASP A 105 6.85 3.05 -12.26
CA ASP A 105 5.55 3.31 -12.86
C ASP A 105 5.23 2.33 -13.99
N PHE A 106 6.20 2.04 -14.88
CA PHE A 106 6.02 1.00 -15.89
C PHE A 106 5.79 -0.36 -15.24
N LEU A 107 6.59 -0.73 -14.23
CA LEU A 107 6.45 -2.02 -13.57
C LEU A 107 5.08 -2.17 -12.90
N PHE A 108 4.64 -1.21 -12.10
CA PHE A 108 3.37 -1.35 -11.38
C PHE A 108 2.15 -1.14 -12.27
N THR A 109 2.23 -0.33 -13.34
CA THR A 109 1.15 -0.29 -14.33
C THR A 109 0.99 -1.64 -15.01
N TYR A 110 2.10 -2.30 -15.38
CA TYR A 110 2.10 -3.66 -15.93
C TYR A 110 1.58 -4.71 -14.94
N LEU A 111 2.12 -4.76 -13.72
CA LEU A 111 1.80 -5.79 -12.74
C LEU A 111 0.41 -5.66 -12.12
N ASN A 112 -0.13 -4.43 -12.04
CA ASN A 112 -1.49 -4.20 -11.58
C ASN A 112 -2.52 -4.49 -12.68
N GLY A 113 -2.17 -4.22 -13.94
CA GLY A 113 -3.05 -4.43 -15.08
C GLY A 113 -4.30 -3.55 -15.05
N ASP A 114 -5.39 -4.04 -15.62
CA ASP A 114 -6.67 -3.35 -15.61
C ASP A 114 -7.25 -3.28 -14.18
N ARG A 115 -7.73 -2.10 -13.79
CA ARG A 115 -8.18 -1.83 -12.42
C ARG A 115 -9.41 -2.65 -12.04
N GLU A 116 -10.37 -2.79 -12.93
CA GLU A 116 -11.61 -3.54 -12.66
C GLU A 116 -11.33 -5.05 -12.62
N ALA A 117 -10.47 -5.54 -13.53
CA ALA A 117 -9.98 -6.90 -13.48
C ALA A 117 -9.21 -7.19 -12.18
N PHE A 118 -8.34 -6.27 -11.76
CA PHE A 118 -7.60 -6.39 -10.50
C PHE A 118 -8.56 -6.51 -9.31
N GLN A 119 -9.57 -5.64 -9.24
CA GLN A 119 -10.56 -5.69 -8.18
C GLN A 119 -11.29 -7.04 -8.16
N ALA A 120 -11.80 -7.48 -9.32
CA ALA A 120 -12.55 -8.73 -9.42
C ALA A 120 -11.69 -9.97 -9.08
N GLU A 121 -10.44 -10.00 -9.51
CA GLU A 121 -9.54 -11.13 -9.32
C GLU A 121 -8.96 -11.20 -7.91
N PHE A 122 -8.51 -10.05 -7.38
CA PHE A 122 -7.70 -10.01 -6.16
C PHE A 122 -8.47 -9.55 -4.93
N ILE A 123 -9.38 -8.59 -5.06
CA ILE A 123 -10.07 -7.99 -3.91
C ILE A 123 -11.39 -8.69 -3.61
N ASP A 124 -12.21 -8.93 -4.64
CA ASP A 124 -13.52 -9.58 -4.49
C ASP A 124 -13.40 -11.06 -4.12
N ALA A 125 -12.23 -11.67 -4.37
CA ALA A 125 -11.90 -13.03 -3.95
C ALA A 125 -11.57 -13.15 -2.45
N LEU A 126 -11.25 -12.05 -1.75
CA LEU A 126 -10.92 -12.08 -0.32
C LEU A 126 -12.15 -12.37 0.55
N PRO A 127 -11.97 -12.82 1.79
CA PRO A 127 -13.05 -12.83 2.77
C PRO A 127 -13.60 -11.42 3.04
N GLN A 128 -14.88 -11.33 3.40
CA GLN A 128 -15.55 -10.04 3.65
C GLN A 128 -14.83 -9.21 4.72
N PHE A 129 -14.41 -9.83 5.83
CA PHE A 129 -13.71 -9.12 6.91
C PHE A 129 -12.42 -8.44 6.43
N ALA A 130 -11.71 -9.04 5.46
CA ALA A 130 -10.47 -8.49 4.94
C ALA A 130 -10.73 -7.26 4.05
N ARG A 131 -11.78 -7.32 3.23
CA ARG A 131 -12.24 -6.16 2.45
C ARG A 131 -12.71 -5.03 3.36
N ASP A 132 -13.51 -5.35 4.37
CA ASP A 132 -14.04 -4.38 5.34
C ASP A 132 -12.89 -3.69 6.09
N LEU A 133 -11.95 -4.47 6.62
CA LEU A 133 -10.78 -3.94 7.33
C LEU A 133 -9.95 -2.99 6.44
N ALA A 134 -9.72 -3.34 5.18
CA ALA A 134 -8.99 -2.51 4.22
C ALA A 134 -9.76 -1.24 3.80
N ALA A 135 -11.06 -1.37 3.55
CA ALA A 135 -11.94 -0.25 3.23
C ALA A 135 -12.03 0.74 4.39
N GLY A 136 -12.19 0.23 5.61
CA GLY A 136 -12.11 0.99 6.85
C GLY A 136 -10.81 1.75 6.97
N PHE A 137 -9.66 1.05 6.87
CA PHE A 137 -8.34 1.68 6.98
C PHE A 137 -8.15 2.82 5.98
N THR A 138 -8.58 2.60 4.73
CA THR A 138 -8.60 3.62 3.67
C THR A 138 -9.45 4.84 4.07
N ALA A 139 -10.69 4.60 4.53
CA ALA A 139 -11.58 5.67 4.97
C ALA A 139 -11.03 6.44 6.18
N GLY A 140 -10.35 5.76 7.11
CA GLY A 140 -9.72 6.38 8.28
C GLY A 140 -8.56 7.31 7.89
N MET A 141 -7.71 6.87 6.95
CA MET A 141 -6.62 7.70 6.41
C MET A 141 -7.16 8.92 5.65
N ASN A 142 -8.19 8.73 4.81
CA ASN A 142 -8.81 9.82 4.06
C ASN A 142 -9.52 10.82 4.98
N ARG A 143 -10.13 10.36 6.07
CA ARG A 143 -10.68 11.27 7.09
C ARG A 143 -9.60 12.14 7.72
N TYR A 144 -8.46 11.56 8.08
CA TYR A 144 -7.34 12.35 8.60
C TYR A 144 -6.88 13.41 7.60
N LEU A 145 -6.78 13.06 6.32
CA LEU A 145 -6.44 14.00 5.25
C LEU A 145 -7.49 15.12 5.13
N ASP A 146 -8.78 14.80 5.15
CA ASP A 146 -9.89 15.76 5.05
C ASP A 146 -9.88 16.74 6.23
N GLU A 147 -9.74 16.24 7.46
CA GLU A 147 -9.71 17.07 8.67
C GLU A 147 -8.45 17.94 8.77
N THR A 148 -7.31 17.41 8.33
CA THR A 148 -6.01 18.10 8.45
C THR A 148 -5.81 19.11 7.33
N GLY A 149 -6.17 18.75 6.10
CA GLY A 149 -5.83 19.48 4.88
C GLY A 149 -4.34 19.35 4.52
N VAL A 150 -4.05 19.30 3.22
CA VAL A 150 -2.69 19.07 2.69
C VAL A 150 -1.67 20.10 3.21
N ASP A 151 -2.09 21.35 3.41
CA ASP A 151 -1.25 22.45 3.91
C ASP A 151 -0.81 22.30 5.38
N ASN A 152 -1.48 21.45 6.16
CA ASN A 152 -1.16 21.24 7.58
C ASN A 152 -0.52 19.88 7.86
N LEU A 153 -0.24 19.08 6.82
CA LEU A 153 0.46 17.81 6.97
C LEU A 153 1.89 18.00 7.52
N PRO A 154 2.54 16.94 8.04
CA PRO A 154 3.91 17.03 8.52
C PRO A 154 4.91 17.52 7.46
N GLU A 155 5.89 18.31 7.92
CA GLU A 155 7.08 18.74 7.16
C GLU A 155 8.26 17.77 7.35
N GLY A 156 9.32 17.96 6.58
CA GLY A 156 10.58 17.20 6.69
C GLY A 156 10.74 16.11 5.63
N ASP A 157 11.80 15.31 5.75
CA ASP A 157 12.21 14.33 4.72
C ASP A 157 11.15 13.25 4.42
N LEU A 158 10.28 12.96 5.39
CA LEU A 158 9.13 12.04 5.24
C LEU A 158 7.79 12.77 5.25
N GLY A 159 7.81 14.10 5.27
CA GLY A 159 6.63 14.95 5.25
C GLY A 159 6.10 15.15 3.83
N CYS A 160 4.87 15.65 3.74
CA CYS A 160 4.15 15.87 2.49
C CYS A 160 3.27 17.12 2.56
N ARG A 161 3.65 18.08 3.40
CA ARG A 161 2.97 19.39 3.51
C ARG A 161 2.92 20.10 2.16
N GLY A 162 1.73 20.51 1.75
CA GLY A 162 1.51 21.26 0.51
C GLY A 162 1.87 20.49 -0.76
N ALA A 163 2.00 19.17 -0.68
CA ALA A 163 2.41 18.36 -1.82
C ALA A 163 1.23 18.05 -2.75
N ASP A 164 1.35 18.44 -4.02
CA ASP A 164 0.32 18.25 -5.05
C ASP A 164 0.03 16.78 -5.38
N TRP A 165 0.95 15.87 -5.02
CA TRP A 165 0.80 14.43 -5.19
C TRP A 165 -0.04 13.75 -4.09
N VAL A 166 -0.45 14.47 -3.05
CA VAL A 166 -1.34 13.95 -2.00
C VAL A 166 -2.78 13.99 -2.49
N TYR A 167 -3.45 12.85 -2.46
CA TYR A 167 -4.85 12.72 -2.88
C TYR A 167 -5.61 11.74 -1.97
N ALA A 168 -6.94 11.86 -1.92
CA ALA A 168 -7.80 10.87 -1.28
C ALA A 168 -7.86 9.61 -2.18
N PHE A 169 -7.45 8.46 -1.66
CA PHE A 169 -7.31 7.21 -2.40
C PHE A 169 -8.45 6.24 -2.09
N ASP A 170 -8.70 5.26 -2.95
CA ASP A 170 -9.70 4.21 -2.70
C ASP A 170 -9.05 2.87 -2.30
N VAL A 171 -9.90 1.86 -2.07
CA VAL A 171 -9.45 0.54 -1.61
C VAL A 171 -8.57 -0.17 -2.65
N VAL A 172 -8.73 0.09 -3.95
CA VAL A 172 -7.91 -0.53 -5.00
C VAL A 172 -6.51 0.06 -4.97
N ASP A 173 -6.37 1.38 -4.83
CA ASP A 173 -5.07 2.03 -4.64
C ASP A 173 -4.35 1.49 -3.40
N TYR A 174 -5.11 1.23 -2.33
CA TYR A 174 -4.57 0.63 -1.11
C TYR A 174 -4.09 -0.82 -1.32
N PHE A 175 -4.83 -1.63 -2.07
CA PHE A 175 -4.40 -2.99 -2.41
C PHE A 175 -3.22 -3.03 -3.39
N TYR A 176 -3.06 -2.04 -4.27
CA TYR A 176 -1.82 -1.88 -5.03
C TYR A 176 -0.63 -1.72 -4.10
N TYR A 177 -0.75 -0.89 -3.06
CA TYR A 177 0.29 -0.72 -2.05
C TYR A 177 0.59 -2.05 -1.31
N LEU A 178 -0.43 -2.76 -0.83
CA LEU A 178 -0.24 -4.06 -0.15
C LEU A 178 0.42 -5.09 -1.07
N ARG A 179 0.02 -5.14 -2.35
CA ARG A 179 0.62 -6.02 -3.36
C ARG A 179 2.09 -5.66 -3.60
N ARG A 180 2.42 -4.38 -3.76
CA ARG A 180 3.80 -3.91 -3.92
C ARG A 180 4.69 -4.35 -2.77
N GLU A 181 4.23 -4.23 -1.53
CA GLU A 181 4.99 -4.70 -0.36
C GLU A 181 5.22 -6.22 -0.38
N ALA A 182 4.25 -7.02 -0.85
CA ALA A 182 4.43 -8.46 -1.02
C ALA A 182 5.46 -8.82 -2.11
N LEU A 183 5.67 -7.95 -3.10
CA LEU A 183 6.58 -8.14 -4.23
C LEU A 183 8.01 -7.65 -3.98
N ARG A 184 8.29 -6.98 -2.84
CA ARG A 184 9.64 -6.49 -2.48
C ARG A 184 10.71 -7.58 -2.41
N GLY A 185 10.31 -8.82 -2.11
CA GLY A 185 11.21 -9.98 -2.07
C GLY A 185 11.41 -10.67 -3.42
N SER A 186 10.79 -10.16 -4.49
CA SER A 186 10.71 -10.82 -5.79
C SER A 186 10.64 -9.80 -6.93
N SER A 187 9.49 -9.57 -7.57
CA SER A 187 9.37 -8.72 -8.76
C SER A 187 9.85 -7.26 -8.57
N ASP A 188 9.66 -6.68 -7.37
CA ASP A 188 10.10 -5.32 -7.04
C ASP A 188 11.49 -5.28 -6.36
N GLN A 189 12.18 -6.42 -6.33
CA GLN A 189 13.58 -6.47 -5.90
C GLN A 189 14.47 -5.89 -7.00
N GLY A 190 15.49 -5.10 -6.63
CA GLY A 190 16.25 -4.27 -7.57
C GLY A 190 16.86 -5.01 -8.77
N LEU A 191 17.34 -6.25 -8.59
CA LEU A 191 17.87 -7.06 -9.68
C LEU A 191 16.78 -7.41 -10.70
N PHE A 192 15.65 -7.94 -10.23
CA PHE A 192 14.57 -8.41 -11.11
C PHE A 192 13.75 -7.27 -11.70
N ARG A 193 13.51 -6.19 -10.95
CA ARG A 193 12.93 -4.97 -11.50
C ARG A 193 13.75 -4.45 -12.68
N ASN A 194 15.07 -4.33 -12.51
CA ASN A 194 15.95 -3.91 -13.59
C ASN A 194 15.93 -4.92 -14.75
N ALA A 195 15.87 -6.22 -14.46
CA ALA A 195 15.84 -7.25 -15.49
C ALA A 195 14.56 -7.22 -16.33
N LEU A 196 13.41 -6.95 -15.72
CA LEU A 196 12.13 -6.79 -16.40
C LEU A 196 12.13 -5.54 -17.30
N LEU A 197 12.69 -4.43 -16.81
CA LEU A 197 12.71 -3.14 -17.50
C LEU A 197 13.84 -3.00 -18.54
N SER A 198 14.77 -3.97 -18.61
CA SER A 198 15.86 -3.97 -19.59
C SER A 198 15.53 -4.77 -20.85
N VAL A 199 14.32 -5.31 -20.98
CA VAL A 199 13.92 -6.08 -22.16
C VAL A 199 13.59 -5.14 -23.33
N THR A 200 14.34 -5.27 -24.41
CA THR A 200 14.22 -4.47 -25.64
C THR A 200 13.44 -5.17 -26.76
N GLY A 201 13.06 -6.43 -26.55
CA GLY A 201 12.47 -7.31 -27.56
C GLY A 201 13.54 -8.11 -28.32
N PRO A 202 13.19 -8.76 -29.44
CA PRO A 202 14.14 -9.52 -30.25
C PRO A 202 15.13 -8.59 -30.97
N ASP A 203 16.39 -8.60 -30.52
CA ASP A 203 17.45 -7.68 -30.97
C ASP A 203 18.34 -8.26 -32.09
N GLY A 204 18.15 -9.54 -32.47
CA GLY A 204 18.84 -10.15 -33.61
C GLY A 204 19.68 -11.37 -33.26
N VAL A 205 21.01 -11.34 -33.46
CA VAL A 205 21.87 -12.54 -33.37
C VAL A 205 22.45 -12.68 -31.97
N ALA A 206 22.38 -13.88 -31.38
CA ALA A 206 22.99 -14.18 -30.09
C ALA A 206 24.51 -13.89 -30.12
N PRO A 207 25.08 -13.37 -29.02
CA PRO A 207 26.53 -13.19 -28.94
C PRO A 207 27.24 -14.56 -28.97
N ASP A 208 28.33 -14.66 -29.75
CA ASP A 208 29.26 -15.77 -29.64
C ASP A 208 29.93 -15.71 -28.25
N ALA A 209 29.90 -16.83 -27.52
CA ALA A 209 30.48 -16.93 -26.18
C ALA A 209 31.69 -17.88 -26.20
N SER A 210 32.86 -17.40 -25.77
CA SER A 210 34.01 -18.26 -25.55
C SER A 210 33.88 -19.03 -24.22
N PRO A 211 34.65 -20.12 -24.01
CA PRO A 211 34.67 -20.81 -22.71
C PRO A 211 35.04 -19.92 -21.53
N GLU A 212 35.85 -18.88 -21.74
CA GLU A 212 36.23 -17.90 -20.71
C GLU A 212 35.06 -16.99 -20.36
N ASP A 213 34.29 -16.53 -21.36
CA ASP A 213 33.09 -15.71 -21.14
C ASP A 213 32.02 -16.50 -20.37
N LEU A 214 31.87 -17.79 -20.66
CA LEU A 214 30.94 -18.68 -19.96
C LEU A 214 31.32 -18.88 -18.49
N GLU A 215 32.62 -19.02 -18.18
CA GLU A 215 33.08 -19.12 -16.80
C GLU A 215 32.86 -17.80 -16.05
N GLY A 216 33.17 -16.66 -16.68
CA GLY A 216 32.90 -15.34 -16.10
C GLY A 216 31.41 -15.11 -15.83
N ALA A 217 30.53 -15.52 -16.75
CA ALA A 217 29.08 -15.46 -16.52
C ALA A 217 28.64 -16.36 -15.36
N ARG A 218 29.23 -17.55 -15.21
CA ARG A 218 28.94 -18.46 -14.09
C ARG A 218 29.33 -17.85 -12.75
N GLU A 219 30.51 -17.22 -12.66
CA GLU A 219 30.95 -16.51 -11.46
C GLU A 219 30.00 -15.35 -11.12
N ALA A 220 29.61 -14.55 -12.13
CA ALA A 220 28.69 -13.44 -11.95
C ALA A 220 27.29 -13.88 -11.49
N ILE A 221 26.76 -14.98 -12.03
CA ILE A 221 25.51 -15.60 -11.55
C ILE A 221 25.66 -16.04 -10.10
N GLY A 222 26.80 -16.65 -9.73
CA GLY A 222 27.09 -17.06 -8.36
C GLY A 222 27.10 -15.86 -7.39
N ALA A 223 27.70 -14.74 -7.80
CA ALA A 223 27.72 -13.51 -7.03
C ALA A 223 26.32 -12.89 -6.89
N ALA A 224 25.55 -12.76 -7.97
CA ALA A 224 24.18 -12.26 -7.92
C ALA A 224 23.27 -13.13 -7.05
N ALA A 225 23.42 -14.46 -7.11
CA ALA A 225 22.68 -15.38 -6.26
C ALA A 225 23.07 -15.24 -4.77
N ALA A 226 24.31 -14.88 -4.46
CA ALA A 226 24.75 -14.59 -3.10
C ALA A 226 24.19 -13.25 -2.60
N GLU A 227 24.14 -12.22 -3.45
CA GLU A 227 23.54 -10.91 -3.13
C GLU A 227 22.04 -11.00 -2.86
N LEU A 228 21.31 -11.80 -3.65
CA LEU A 228 19.91 -12.11 -3.39
C LEU A 228 19.67 -12.79 -2.03
N ARG A 229 20.70 -13.42 -1.46
CA ARG A 229 20.72 -14.06 -0.16
C ARG A 229 21.50 -13.24 0.87
N ASP A 230 21.39 -11.91 0.80
CA ASP A 230 22.07 -11.00 1.71
C ASP A 230 21.93 -11.46 3.17
N ILE A 231 23.04 -11.98 3.72
CA ILE A 231 23.12 -12.55 5.07
C ILE A 231 23.18 -11.46 6.14
N ASP A 232 23.43 -10.21 5.76
CA ASP A 232 23.38 -9.06 6.68
C ASP A 232 21.92 -8.59 6.89
N ARG A 233 20.98 -9.02 6.03
CA ARG A 233 19.54 -8.85 6.26
C ARG A 233 19.05 -9.85 7.30
N GLY A 234 18.94 -9.38 8.53
CA GLY A 234 18.43 -10.17 9.64
C GLY A 234 16.94 -10.02 9.90
N SER A 235 16.46 -10.94 10.72
CA SER A 235 15.80 -10.65 11.99
C SER A 235 16.17 -11.76 12.97
N ASN A 236 16.09 -11.51 14.27
CA ASN A 236 16.15 -12.58 15.28
C ASN A 236 14.74 -12.98 15.71
N GLY A 237 14.54 -14.28 15.96
CA GLY A 237 13.33 -14.83 16.57
C GLY A 237 13.70 -16.01 17.45
N LEU A 238 13.20 -16.04 18.69
CA LEU A 238 13.45 -17.13 19.62
C LEU A 238 12.14 -17.50 20.34
N ALA A 239 11.77 -18.78 20.30
CA ALA A 239 10.66 -19.33 21.06
C ALA A 239 11.20 -20.36 22.07
N LEU A 240 10.80 -20.24 23.33
CA LEU A 240 11.13 -21.15 24.41
C LEU A 240 9.86 -21.89 24.83
N GLY A 241 9.90 -23.22 24.81
CA GLY A 241 8.84 -24.07 25.34
C GLY A 241 8.86 -24.11 26.87
N SER A 242 7.81 -24.67 27.47
CA SER A 242 7.62 -24.78 28.92
C SER A 242 8.79 -25.40 29.68
N ASP A 243 9.50 -26.35 29.07
CA ASP A 243 10.65 -27.03 29.69
C ASP A 243 11.87 -26.10 29.86
N ALA A 244 11.89 -24.98 29.15
CA ALA A 244 12.97 -24.00 29.17
C ALA A 244 12.65 -22.75 30.02
N THR A 245 11.45 -22.67 30.62
CA THR A 245 10.99 -21.51 31.40
C THR A 245 10.66 -21.91 32.85
N VAL A 246 10.87 -20.99 33.80
CA VAL A 246 10.72 -21.29 35.23
C VAL A 246 9.26 -21.47 35.65
N ASP A 247 8.35 -20.74 35.01
CA ASP A 247 6.92 -20.77 35.31
C ASP A 247 6.12 -21.75 34.43
N GLY A 248 6.80 -22.44 33.49
CA GLY A 248 6.20 -23.38 32.57
C GLY A 248 5.40 -22.74 31.43
N SER A 249 5.43 -21.41 31.29
CA SER A 249 4.80 -20.70 30.18
C SER A 249 5.69 -20.71 28.92
N GLY A 250 5.09 -20.59 27.73
CA GLY A 250 5.86 -20.32 26.52
C GLY A 250 6.39 -18.89 26.52
N MET A 251 7.61 -18.68 26.04
CA MET A 251 8.18 -17.33 25.85
C MET A 251 8.58 -17.11 24.40
N LEU A 252 8.29 -15.91 23.87
CA LEU A 252 8.68 -15.50 22.53
C LEU A 252 9.45 -14.18 22.56
N LEU A 253 10.57 -14.14 21.85
CA LEU A 253 11.29 -12.94 21.47
C LEU A 253 11.12 -12.70 19.97
N GLY A 254 10.44 -11.61 19.62
CA GLY A 254 10.48 -11.04 18.28
C GLY A 254 11.47 -9.87 18.23
N ASN A 255 12.45 -9.94 17.33
CA ASN A 255 13.47 -8.90 17.18
C ASN A 255 13.77 -8.65 15.69
N PRO A 256 12.84 -7.98 14.98
CA PRO A 256 13.01 -7.67 13.57
C PRO A 256 14.10 -6.61 13.33
N HIS A 257 14.92 -6.80 12.31
CA HIS A 257 15.93 -5.81 11.88
C HIS A 257 15.47 -5.12 10.61
N GLN A 258 14.62 -4.11 10.76
CA GLN A 258 14.07 -3.32 9.66
C GLN A 258 14.62 -1.88 9.67
N PRO A 259 14.49 -1.13 8.56
CA PRO A 259 14.82 0.29 8.53
C PRO A 259 14.11 1.06 9.65
N TRP A 260 14.77 2.08 10.19
CA TRP A 260 14.21 2.93 11.26
C TRP A 260 13.14 3.91 10.76
N PHE A 261 13.11 4.15 9.45
CA PHE A 261 12.30 5.18 8.82
C PHE A 261 11.67 4.65 7.51
N GLY A 262 10.62 5.33 7.07
CA GLY A 262 9.91 4.98 5.84
C GLY A 262 9.04 3.72 5.98
N ALA A 263 8.59 3.19 4.86
CA ALA A 263 7.60 2.10 4.82
C ALA A 263 8.06 0.77 5.45
N GLY A 264 9.37 0.58 5.61
CA GLY A 264 9.94 -0.59 6.28
C GLY A 264 9.89 -0.52 7.81
N ALA A 265 9.57 0.64 8.39
CA ALA A 265 9.48 0.78 9.84
C ALA A 265 8.25 0.08 10.43
N TRP A 266 8.22 -0.06 11.75
CA TRP A 266 7.14 -0.71 12.50
C TRP A 266 6.31 0.31 13.29
N TYR A 267 4.99 0.14 13.26
CA TYR A 267 4.03 0.90 14.05
C TYR A 267 3.34 0.00 15.08
N GLN A 268 3.46 0.32 16.35
CA GLN A 268 2.86 -0.48 17.43
C GLN A 268 1.39 -0.10 17.63
N ALA A 269 0.50 -1.08 17.70
CA ALA A 269 -0.93 -0.88 17.93
C ALA A 269 -1.57 -2.08 18.64
N HIS A 270 -2.78 -1.87 19.16
CA HIS A 270 -3.65 -2.92 19.67
C HIS A 270 -5.03 -2.76 19.04
N LEU A 271 -5.50 -3.81 18.35
CA LEU A 271 -6.79 -3.88 17.67
C LEU A 271 -7.75 -4.79 18.45
N THR A 272 -8.94 -4.30 18.80
CA THR A 272 -9.95 -5.04 19.55
C THR A 272 -11.31 -4.99 18.87
N LEU A 273 -11.82 -6.16 18.47
CA LEU A 273 -13.19 -6.43 18.07
C LEU A 273 -13.81 -7.38 19.12
N PRO A 274 -14.66 -6.90 20.04
CA PRO A 274 -15.11 -7.67 21.20
C PRO A 274 -15.72 -9.03 20.84
N GLY A 275 -15.15 -10.09 21.38
CA GLY A 275 -15.62 -11.47 21.16
C GLY A 275 -15.10 -12.13 19.89
N GLU A 276 -14.32 -11.42 19.06
CA GLU A 276 -13.84 -11.94 17.77
C GLU A 276 -12.33 -11.75 17.57
N TYR A 277 -11.77 -10.59 17.91
CA TYR A 277 -10.36 -10.26 17.66
C TYR A 277 -9.79 -9.38 18.76
N ASP A 278 -8.63 -9.73 19.32
CA ASP A 278 -7.96 -8.97 20.39
C ASP A 278 -6.45 -9.20 20.26
N VAL A 279 -5.78 -8.33 19.51
CA VAL A 279 -4.38 -8.51 19.10
C VAL A 279 -3.58 -7.24 19.32
N ALA A 280 -2.45 -7.38 19.99
CA ALA A 280 -1.48 -6.31 20.18
C ALA A 280 -0.12 -6.67 19.56
N GLY A 281 0.57 -5.69 19.00
CA GLY A 281 1.87 -5.90 18.40
C GLY A 281 2.27 -4.75 17.49
N ALA A 282 2.96 -5.06 16.41
CA ALA A 282 3.41 -4.11 15.41
C ALA A 282 2.95 -4.48 13.99
N ALA A 283 2.55 -3.46 13.25
CA ALA A 283 2.26 -3.49 11.82
C ALA A 283 3.41 -2.81 11.06
N LEU A 284 3.71 -3.23 9.84
CA LEU A 284 4.51 -2.39 8.94
C LEU A 284 3.71 -1.12 8.62
N HIS A 285 4.40 -0.03 8.32
CA HIS A 285 3.78 1.27 8.08
C HIS A 285 2.70 1.22 6.98
N GLY A 286 1.43 1.34 7.35
CA GLY A 286 0.31 1.32 6.42
C GLY A 286 -0.36 -0.04 6.27
N PHE A 287 0.11 -1.10 6.96
CA PHE A 287 -0.60 -2.37 7.00
C PHE A 287 -1.77 -2.30 7.99
N PRO A 288 -2.96 -2.85 7.65
CA PRO A 288 -4.14 -2.76 8.50
C PRO A 288 -4.23 -3.89 9.53
N PHE A 289 -3.17 -4.69 9.68
CA PHE A 289 -3.10 -5.87 10.54
C PHE A 289 -1.75 -5.95 11.28
N ILE A 290 -1.73 -6.73 12.36
CA ILE A 290 -0.53 -6.93 13.19
C ILE A 290 0.34 -8.06 12.61
N GLY A 291 1.51 -7.70 12.06
CA GLY A 291 2.44 -8.64 11.45
C GLY A 291 3.36 -9.36 12.46
N ILE A 292 3.68 -8.71 13.59
CA ILE A 292 4.42 -9.31 14.70
C ILE A 292 3.67 -8.95 15.98
N GLY A 293 3.25 -9.93 16.76
CA GLY A 293 2.42 -9.63 17.91
C GLY A 293 2.00 -10.85 18.72
N PHE A 294 0.96 -10.65 19.50
CA PHE A 294 0.37 -11.66 20.34
C PHE A 294 -1.10 -11.35 20.61
N ASN A 295 -1.86 -12.39 20.92
CA ASN A 295 -3.15 -12.30 21.58
C ASN A 295 -3.07 -12.99 22.95
N LYS A 296 -4.20 -13.24 23.59
CA LYS A 296 -4.24 -13.90 24.91
C LYS A 296 -3.77 -15.36 24.90
N ASP A 297 -3.71 -16.00 23.74
CA ASP A 297 -3.47 -17.45 23.57
C ASP A 297 -2.16 -17.78 22.82
N VAL A 298 -1.76 -16.98 21.83
CA VAL A 298 -0.59 -17.21 20.97
C VAL A 298 0.22 -15.93 20.74
N ALA A 299 1.52 -16.09 20.47
CA ALA A 299 2.43 -15.03 20.09
C ALA A 299 3.24 -15.44 18.85
N TRP A 300 3.60 -14.49 18.00
CA TRP A 300 4.37 -14.75 16.79
C TRP A 300 5.35 -13.64 16.41
N THR A 301 6.37 -14.05 15.65
CA THR A 301 7.34 -13.17 15.04
C THR A 301 7.85 -13.79 13.74
N HIS A 302 8.55 -13.02 12.92
CA HIS A 302 9.02 -13.47 11.60
C HIS A 302 10.43 -12.97 11.31
N THR A 303 11.16 -13.77 10.54
CA THR A 303 12.50 -13.48 10.07
C THR A 303 12.57 -13.56 8.56
N VAL A 304 13.53 -12.84 7.97
CA VAL A 304 13.77 -12.94 6.52
C VAL A 304 14.09 -14.38 6.18
N SER A 305 13.37 -14.93 5.21
CA SER A 305 13.54 -16.31 4.76
C SER A 305 14.44 -16.35 3.53
N PHE A 306 15.35 -17.33 3.48
CA PHE A 306 16.14 -17.64 2.28
C PHE A 306 15.37 -18.45 1.22
N ALA A 307 14.07 -18.68 1.43
CA ALA A 307 13.23 -19.33 0.44
C ALA A 307 13.07 -18.41 -0.78
N ASN A 308 13.41 -18.93 -1.96
CA ASN A 308 13.15 -18.24 -3.22
C ASN A 308 11.64 -18.14 -3.44
N ARG A 309 11.17 -16.97 -3.88
CA ARG A 309 9.76 -16.70 -4.20
C ARG A 309 9.46 -16.67 -5.69
N PHE A 310 10.50 -16.90 -6.50
CA PHE A 310 10.42 -16.86 -7.94
C PHE A 310 11.24 -18.00 -8.55
N THR A 311 11.02 -18.24 -9.84
CA THR A 311 11.76 -19.20 -10.67
C THR A 311 12.10 -18.58 -12.02
N LEU A 312 13.32 -18.83 -12.51
CA LEU A 312 13.71 -18.52 -13.88
C LEU A 312 13.53 -19.76 -14.76
N TYR A 313 12.98 -19.56 -15.95
CA TYR A 313 12.79 -20.59 -16.97
C TYR A 313 13.65 -20.25 -18.18
N GLU A 314 14.51 -21.18 -18.58
CA GLU A 314 15.20 -21.13 -19.88
C GLU A 314 14.27 -21.70 -20.96
N LEU A 315 14.02 -20.92 -21.99
CA LEU A 315 13.14 -21.25 -23.11
C LEU A 315 13.97 -21.45 -24.37
N THR A 316 13.61 -22.44 -25.19
CA THR A 316 14.18 -22.63 -26.52
C THR A 316 13.36 -21.80 -27.51
N LEU A 317 13.97 -20.82 -28.16
CA LEU A 317 13.29 -20.01 -29.16
C LEU A 317 13.09 -20.77 -30.47
N ASN A 318 12.01 -20.46 -31.17
CA ASN A 318 11.83 -20.88 -32.55
C ASN A 318 12.89 -20.19 -33.43
N PRO A 319 13.73 -20.94 -34.18
CA PRO A 319 14.77 -20.36 -35.02
C PRO A 319 14.20 -19.53 -36.19
N ASP A 320 12.95 -19.75 -36.56
CA ASP A 320 12.27 -19.04 -37.65
C ASP A 320 11.42 -17.85 -37.15
N ASP A 321 11.07 -17.81 -35.86
CA ASP A 321 10.26 -16.75 -35.24
C ASP A 321 10.71 -16.47 -33.79
N PRO A 322 11.42 -15.36 -33.52
CA PRO A 322 11.94 -15.09 -32.17
C PRO A 322 10.85 -14.70 -31.16
N LEU A 323 9.60 -14.54 -31.60
CA LEU A 323 8.42 -14.36 -30.73
C LEU A 323 7.72 -15.69 -30.45
N GLN A 324 8.37 -16.83 -30.70
CA GLN A 324 7.86 -18.13 -30.32
C GLN A 324 8.90 -18.93 -29.55
N TYR A 325 8.44 -19.80 -28.65
CA TYR A 325 9.28 -20.74 -27.91
C TYR A 325 8.69 -22.15 -27.91
N ASP A 326 9.56 -23.14 -27.76
CA ASP A 326 9.16 -24.55 -27.66
C ASP A 326 8.50 -24.82 -26.31
N TYR A 327 7.31 -25.38 -26.36
CA TYR A 327 6.61 -25.98 -25.24
C TYR A 327 6.10 -27.36 -25.62
N ASP A 328 6.65 -28.39 -24.98
CA ASP A 328 6.31 -29.82 -25.18
C ASP A 328 6.31 -30.24 -26.68
N GLY A 329 7.22 -29.69 -27.48
CA GLY A 329 7.36 -30.01 -28.91
C GLY A 329 6.46 -29.18 -29.84
N SER A 330 5.82 -28.13 -29.32
CA SER A 330 4.99 -27.18 -30.08
C SER A 330 5.44 -25.75 -29.86
N TRP A 331 5.29 -24.90 -30.88
CA TRP A 331 5.59 -23.48 -30.77
C TRP A 331 4.45 -22.73 -30.08
N GLU A 332 4.76 -22.07 -28.97
CA GLU A 332 3.87 -21.12 -28.28
C GLU A 332 4.35 -19.69 -28.50
N ASP A 333 3.41 -18.76 -28.57
CA ASP A 333 3.69 -17.34 -28.78
C ASP A 333 4.19 -16.65 -27.50
N ILE A 334 5.12 -15.72 -27.68
CA ILE A 334 5.54 -14.72 -26.70
C ILE A 334 4.74 -13.45 -26.98
N VAL A 335 3.91 -13.03 -26.02
CA VAL A 335 2.91 -11.97 -26.24
C VAL A 335 3.48 -10.61 -25.83
N PRO A 336 3.59 -9.63 -26.74
CA PRO A 336 3.97 -8.27 -26.38
C PRO A 336 2.82 -7.59 -25.61
N VAL A 337 3.16 -6.95 -24.49
CA VAL A 337 2.25 -6.19 -23.63
C VAL A 337 2.74 -4.75 -23.57
N PRO A 338 2.24 -3.86 -24.46
CA PRO A 338 2.58 -2.45 -24.42
C PRO A 338 1.93 -1.79 -23.20
N VAL A 339 2.72 -0.97 -22.50
CA VAL A 339 2.32 -0.22 -21.32
C VAL A 339 2.67 1.23 -21.55
N GLU A 340 1.72 2.11 -21.29
CA GLU A 340 1.88 3.56 -21.38
C GLU A 340 1.73 4.17 -19.99
N ILE A 341 2.59 5.13 -19.67
CA ILE A 341 2.51 5.93 -18.45
C ILE A 341 2.59 7.41 -18.80
N GLU A 342 2.12 8.25 -17.89
CA GLU A 342 2.29 9.71 -17.96
C GLU A 342 3.47 10.14 -17.08
N VAL A 343 4.24 11.12 -17.57
CA VAL A 343 5.39 11.70 -16.85
C VAL A 343 5.20 13.21 -16.71
N GLY A 344 5.28 13.72 -15.48
CA GLY A 344 5.20 15.14 -15.20
C GLY A 344 6.49 15.88 -15.57
N LEU A 345 6.39 16.87 -16.43
CA LEU A 345 7.50 17.71 -16.88
C LEU A 345 7.63 18.99 -16.04
N ALA A 346 8.81 19.60 -16.07
CA ALA A 346 9.12 20.82 -15.32
C ALA A 346 8.27 22.05 -15.71
N ASP A 347 7.63 22.03 -16.88
CA ASP A 347 6.71 23.09 -17.33
C ASP A 347 5.25 22.84 -16.92
N GLY A 348 4.98 21.77 -16.16
CA GLY A 348 3.66 21.38 -15.68
C GLY A 348 2.83 20.58 -16.70
N THR A 349 3.40 20.22 -17.85
CA THR A 349 2.75 19.34 -18.83
C THR A 349 3.03 17.86 -18.54
N LEU A 350 2.23 16.98 -19.16
CA LEU A 350 2.44 15.54 -19.09
C LEU A 350 2.97 15.01 -20.44
N GLU A 351 3.90 14.06 -20.36
CA GLU A 351 4.44 13.31 -21.50
C GLU A 351 4.05 11.84 -21.37
N THR A 352 3.36 11.30 -22.37
CA THR A 352 3.12 9.85 -22.47
C THR A 352 4.40 9.14 -22.90
N ARG A 353 4.84 8.15 -22.12
CA ARG A 353 5.95 7.25 -22.48
C ARG A 353 5.47 5.81 -22.54
N SER A 354 6.05 5.03 -23.44
CA SER A 354 5.68 3.63 -23.66
C SER A 354 6.85 2.68 -23.40
N PHE A 355 6.55 1.53 -22.81
CA PHE A 355 7.46 0.39 -22.65
C PHE A 355 6.70 -0.89 -22.98
N THR A 356 7.37 -1.91 -23.52
CA THR A 356 6.71 -3.18 -23.87
C THR A 356 7.30 -4.32 -23.06
N PHE A 357 6.48 -4.94 -22.22
CA PHE A 357 6.79 -6.21 -21.59
C PHE A 357 6.48 -7.35 -22.56
N TYR A 358 7.07 -8.53 -22.34
CA TYR A 358 6.84 -9.70 -23.19
C TYR A 358 6.48 -10.88 -22.30
N GLU A 359 5.31 -11.47 -22.53
CA GLU A 359 4.74 -12.51 -21.70
C GLU A 359 4.91 -13.90 -22.30
N THR A 360 5.18 -14.86 -21.43
CA THR A 360 5.18 -16.29 -21.75
C THR A 360 4.22 -16.99 -20.79
N ARG A 361 3.95 -18.29 -20.99
CA ARG A 361 3.17 -19.06 -20.00
C ARG A 361 3.81 -19.10 -18.61
N TYR A 362 5.11 -18.83 -18.52
CA TYR A 362 5.86 -18.85 -17.27
C TYR A 362 5.91 -17.46 -16.60
N GLY A 363 5.45 -16.41 -17.28
CA GLY A 363 5.55 -15.02 -16.84
C GLY A 363 6.45 -14.19 -17.76
N PRO A 364 6.81 -12.96 -17.37
CA PRO A 364 7.53 -12.03 -18.21
C PRO A 364 8.92 -12.52 -18.58
N VAL A 365 9.32 -12.19 -19.80
CA VAL A 365 10.71 -12.26 -20.24
C VAL A 365 11.57 -11.31 -19.39
N VAL A 366 12.79 -11.71 -19.09
CA VAL A 366 13.77 -10.90 -18.36
C VAL A 366 15.08 -10.78 -19.11
N ASN A 367 15.75 -9.64 -18.96
CA ASN A 367 17.07 -9.36 -19.47
C ASN A 367 18.05 -9.21 -18.29
N LEU A 368 19.00 -10.14 -18.15
CA LEU A 368 19.98 -10.15 -17.05
C LEU A 368 21.35 -9.61 -17.48
N ALA A 369 21.41 -8.68 -18.44
CA ALA A 369 22.65 -8.02 -18.88
C ALA A 369 23.44 -7.38 -17.72
N SER A 370 22.74 -6.90 -16.69
CA SER A 370 23.32 -6.31 -15.48
C SER A 370 24.06 -7.33 -14.61
N VAL A 371 23.69 -8.61 -14.69
CA VAL A 371 24.43 -9.72 -14.06
C VAL A 371 25.60 -10.13 -14.95
N SER A 372 25.32 -10.39 -16.22
CA SER A 372 26.34 -10.75 -17.20
C SER A 372 25.87 -10.34 -18.60
N PRO A 373 26.74 -9.75 -19.44
CA PRO A 373 26.41 -9.44 -20.83
C PRO A 373 25.89 -10.65 -21.64
N LEU A 374 26.34 -11.87 -21.30
CA LEU A 374 25.86 -13.10 -21.96
C LEU A 374 24.40 -13.44 -21.65
N LEU A 375 23.83 -12.86 -20.60
CA LEU A 375 22.43 -13.02 -20.20
C LEU A 375 21.55 -11.85 -20.69
N GLY A 376 22.10 -11.00 -21.54
CA GLY A 376 21.49 -9.73 -21.94
C GLY A 376 20.81 -9.68 -23.30
N GLY A 377 20.89 -10.76 -24.08
CA GLY A 377 20.43 -10.79 -25.46
C GLY A 377 19.09 -11.50 -25.65
N TRP A 378 18.38 -11.12 -26.71
CA TRP A 378 17.30 -11.91 -27.29
C TRP A 378 17.64 -12.17 -28.76
N PRO A 379 18.08 -13.38 -29.12
CA PRO A 379 18.26 -14.56 -28.28
C PRO A 379 19.55 -14.51 -27.43
N LEU A 380 19.53 -15.25 -26.32
CA LEU A 380 20.72 -15.68 -25.59
C LEU A 380 21.52 -16.73 -26.39
N PRO A 381 22.79 -17.00 -26.04
CA PRO A 381 23.58 -18.06 -26.67
C PRO A 381 22.81 -19.39 -26.80
N GLY A 382 22.84 -19.97 -28.00
CA GLY A 382 22.12 -21.21 -28.30
C GLY A 382 20.63 -21.03 -28.64
N GLY A 383 20.18 -19.81 -28.96
CA GLY A 383 18.78 -19.57 -29.31
C GLY A 383 17.86 -19.68 -28.08
N ARG A 384 18.32 -19.15 -26.95
CA ARG A 384 17.60 -19.25 -25.67
C ARG A 384 16.95 -17.92 -25.28
N LEU A 385 16.03 -17.98 -24.33
CA LEU A 385 15.44 -16.81 -23.66
C LEU A 385 15.19 -17.14 -22.19
N LEU A 386 15.13 -16.13 -21.33
CA LEU A 386 14.76 -16.30 -19.91
C LEU A 386 13.40 -15.68 -19.62
N ALA A 387 12.55 -16.44 -18.95
CA ALA A 387 11.29 -15.96 -18.37
C ALA A 387 11.33 -16.07 -16.84
N PHE A 388 10.57 -15.21 -16.17
CA PHE A 388 10.53 -15.06 -14.72
C PHE A 388 9.12 -15.34 -14.20
N LYS A 389 9.02 -16.27 -13.24
CA LYS A 389 7.77 -16.59 -12.54
C LYS A 389 7.87 -16.20 -11.09
N ASP A 390 7.04 -15.29 -10.64
CA ASP A 390 6.93 -14.91 -9.22
C ASP A 390 5.66 -15.49 -8.61
N ALA A 391 5.82 -16.28 -7.55
CA ALA A 391 4.71 -16.90 -6.85
C ALA A 391 3.85 -15.87 -6.08
N ASN A 392 4.40 -14.70 -5.76
CA ASN A 392 3.69 -13.66 -5.02
C ASN A 392 2.76 -12.81 -5.88
N LEU A 393 2.86 -12.86 -7.22
CA LEU A 393 1.96 -12.09 -8.10
C LEU A 393 0.50 -12.49 -7.90
N ASP A 394 0.24 -13.78 -7.74
CA ASP A 394 -1.12 -14.33 -7.60
C ASP A 394 -1.61 -14.30 -6.14
N THR A 395 -0.70 -14.14 -5.17
CA THR A 395 -0.98 -14.40 -3.76
C THR A 395 -0.73 -13.22 -2.84
N GLY A 396 -0.05 -12.17 -3.32
CA GLY A 396 0.48 -11.09 -2.49
C GLY A 396 -0.58 -10.36 -1.67
N VAL A 397 -1.78 -10.19 -2.23
CA VAL A 397 -2.90 -9.51 -1.54
C VAL A 397 -3.53 -10.34 -0.41
N ARG A 398 -3.31 -11.66 -0.36
CA ARG A 398 -3.92 -12.55 0.65
C ARG A 398 -3.30 -12.42 2.04
N GLY A 399 -2.24 -11.62 2.17
CA GLY A 399 -1.58 -11.38 3.46
C GLY A 399 -2.56 -10.90 4.54
N ILE A 400 -3.48 -9.99 4.20
CA ILE A 400 -4.47 -9.46 5.14
C ILE A 400 -5.34 -10.56 5.78
N GLU A 401 -5.80 -11.52 4.98
CA GLU A 401 -6.55 -12.67 5.47
C GLU A 401 -5.68 -13.52 6.41
N GLN A 402 -4.49 -13.90 5.95
CA GLN A 402 -3.60 -14.78 6.69
C GLN A 402 -3.23 -14.21 8.07
N TRP A 403 -2.84 -12.93 8.13
CA TRP A 403 -2.43 -12.29 9.39
C TRP A 403 -3.58 -12.12 10.38
N VAL A 404 -4.76 -11.77 9.88
CA VAL A 404 -5.95 -11.65 10.74
C VAL A 404 -6.35 -13.02 11.28
N GLU A 405 -6.40 -14.06 10.44
CA GLU A 405 -6.72 -15.42 10.91
C GLU A 405 -5.70 -15.95 11.93
N LYS A 406 -4.40 -15.67 11.74
CA LYS A 406 -3.37 -15.96 12.75
C LYS A 406 -3.63 -15.23 14.07
N GLY A 407 -4.08 -13.99 14.01
CA GLY A 407 -4.43 -13.21 15.20
C GLY A 407 -5.72 -13.65 15.89
N LYS A 408 -6.61 -14.37 15.19
CA LYS A 408 -7.83 -14.98 15.75
C LYS A 408 -7.57 -16.33 16.42
N ALA A 409 -6.42 -16.95 16.19
CA ALA A 409 -6.09 -18.26 16.72
C ALA A 409 -6.13 -18.30 18.25
N THR A 410 -6.83 -19.30 18.79
CA THR A 410 -6.96 -19.52 20.24
C THR A 410 -6.01 -20.57 20.80
N ASP A 411 -5.18 -21.16 19.94
CA ASP A 411 -4.15 -22.13 20.25
C ASP A 411 -3.16 -22.23 19.08
N LEU A 412 -2.10 -23.02 19.27
CA LEU A 412 -1.05 -23.20 18.26
C LEU A 412 -1.55 -23.96 17.02
N ASP A 413 -2.52 -24.87 17.18
CA ASP A 413 -3.05 -25.64 16.05
C ASP A 413 -3.87 -24.74 15.11
N GLY A 414 -4.69 -23.85 15.66
CA GLY A 414 -5.39 -22.81 14.93
C GLY A 414 -4.43 -21.82 14.25
N TYR A 415 -3.33 -21.47 14.92
CA TYR A 415 -2.29 -20.63 14.33
C TYR A 415 -1.62 -21.31 13.13
N ILE A 416 -1.29 -22.61 13.24
CA ILE A 416 -0.68 -23.39 12.15
C ILE A 416 -1.66 -23.58 11.00
N ALA A 417 -2.95 -23.77 11.27
CA ALA A 417 -3.97 -23.88 10.23
C ALA A 417 -4.16 -22.59 9.41
N ALA A 418 -3.78 -21.44 9.98
CA ALA A 418 -3.81 -20.14 9.33
C ALA A 418 -2.52 -19.80 8.55
N LEU A 419 -1.47 -20.64 8.60
CA LEU A 419 -0.26 -20.51 7.75
C LEU A 419 -0.53 -21.02 6.34
#